data_AF-A0A525HKC5-F1
#
_entry.id   AF-A0A525HKC5-F1
#
_cell.length_a   1.000
_cell.length_b   1.000
_cell.length_c   1.000
_cell.angle_alpha   90.00
_cell.angle_beta   90.00
_cell.angle_gamma   90.00
#
_symmetry.space_group_name_H-M   'P 1'
#
loop_
_entity.id
_entity.type
_entity.pdbx_description
1 polymer ?
#
loop_
_entity_poly.entity_id
_entity_poly.type
_entity_poly.pdbx_seq_one_letter_code
_entity_poly.pdbx_strand_id
1 'polypeptide(L)' 'MTNLIERLIAAHQLINREIRRELARIAPDALRLRELKKRRLAIKDRLFRHVPDAAEMRRVARIALARRAATV' A
#
# COMPACT_ATOMS: atom_id res chain seq x y z
N MET A 1 12.06 -14.18 -3.54
CA MET A 1 12.10 -12.90 -2.80
C MET A 1 11.12 -11.84 -3.35
N THR A 2 10.74 -11.90 -4.62
CA THR A 2 9.82 -10.94 -5.30
C THR A 2 8.40 -10.91 -4.75
N ASN A 3 7.85 -12.06 -4.33
CA ASN A 3 6.46 -12.20 -3.89
C ASN A 3 6.14 -11.41 -2.60
N LEU A 4 7.06 -11.35 -1.62
CA LEU A 4 6.81 -10.62 -0.37
C LEU A 4 6.66 -9.11 -0.60
N ILE A 5 7.54 -8.51 -1.40
CA ILE A 5 7.50 -7.08 -1.73
C ILE A 5 6.24 -6.76 -2.54
N GLU A 6 5.90 -7.60 -3.53
CA GLU A 6 4.65 -7.47 -4.30
C GLU A 6 3.41 -7.54 -3.41
N ARG A 7 3.37 -8.46 -2.43
CA ARG A 7 2.28 -8.55 -1.44
C ARG A 7 2.20 -7.33 -0.53
N LEU A 8 3.34 -6.80 -0.08
CA LEU A 8 3.39 -5.58 0.73
C LEU A 8 2.91 -4.35 -0.07
N ILE A 9 3.29 -4.23 -1.34
CA ILE A 9 2.82 -3.18 -2.24
C ILE A 9 1.31 -3.30 -2.47
N ALA A 10 0.80 -4.52 -2.72
CA ALA A 10 -0.62 -4.76 -2.88
C ALA A 10 -1.41 -4.40 -1.61
N ALA A 11 -0.91 -4.78 -0.44
CA ALA A 11 -1.52 -4.44 0.85
C ALA A 11 -1.51 -2.92 1.09
N HIS A 12 -0.41 -2.23 0.77
CA HIS A 12 -0.33 -0.77 0.85
C HIS A 12 -1.38 -0.08 -0.06
N GLN A 13 -1.60 -0.60 -1.27
CA GLN A 13 -2.61 -0.06 -2.18
C GLN A 13 -4.03 -0.31 -1.68
N LEU A 14 -4.30 -1.50 -1.14
CA LEU A 14 -5.59 -1.85 -0.55
C LEU A 14 -5.93 -0.90 0.60
N ILE A 15 -5.00 -0.66 1.52
CA ILE A 15 -5.20 0.30 2.62
C ILE A 15 -5.43 1.72 2.08
N ASN A 16 -4.70 2.18 1.06
CA ASN A 16 -4.97 3.50 0.48
C ASN A 16 -6.34 3.59 -0.20
N ARG A 17 -6.86 2.48 -0.76
CA ARG A 17 -8.24 2.43 -1.26
C ARG A 17 -9.24 2.50 -0.11
N GLU A 18 -9.00 1.78 0.98
CA GLU A 18 -9.86 1.81 2.18
C GLU A 18 -9.86 3.19 2.85
N ILE A 19 -8.72 3.86 2.97
CA ILE A 19 -8.64 5.23 3.49
C ILE A 19 -9.46 6.18 2.62
N ARG A 20 -9.32 6.09 1.28
CA ARG A 20 -10.10 6.92 0.36
C ARG A 20 -11.59 6.63 0.46
N ARG A 21 -11.99 5.36 0.58
CA ARG A 21 -13.39 4.97 0.78
C ARG A 21 -13.94 5.51 2.10
N GLU A 22 -13.16 5.45 3.18
CA GLU A 22 -13.58 5.93 4.49
C GLU A 22 -13.72 7.45 4.52
N LEU A 23 -12.79 8.17 3.89
CA LEU A 23 -12.87 9.64 3.74
C LEU A 23 -14.03 10.09 2.85
N ALA A 24 -14.45 9.27 1.89
CA ALA A 24 -15.58 9.56 1.01
C ALA A 24 -16.96 9.28 1.65
N ARG A 25 -17.00 8.77 2.88
CA ARG A 25 -18.27 8.56 3.61
C ARG A 25 -18.84 9.88 4.09
N ILE A 26 -20.17 9.95 4.14
CA ILE A 26 -20.92 11.10 4.67
C ILE A 26 -20.54 11.38 6.14
N ALA A 27 -20.30 10.32 6.92
CA ALA A 27 -19.76 10.38 8.28
C ALA A 27 -18.51 9.49 8.37
N PRO A 28 -17.30 10.04 8.19
CA PRO A 28 -16.06 9.28 8.29
C PRO A 28 -15.78 8.83 9.74
N ASP A 29 -15.42 7.57 9.94
CA ASP A 29 -14.97 7.08 11.24
C ASP A 29 -13.49 7.44 11.48
N ALA A 30 -13.27 8.39 12.41
CA ALA A 30 -11.93 8.87 12.77
C ALA A 30 -11.05 7.79 13.41
N LEU A 31 -11.63 6.86 14.19
CA LEU A 31 -10.88 5.76 14.81
C LEU A 31 -10.44 4.76 13.73
N ARG A 32 -11.35 4.42 12.83
CA ARG A 32 -11.06 3.57 11.66
C ARG A 32 -10.01 4.21 10.75
N LEU A 33 -10.09 5.50 10.49
CA LEU A 33 -9.06 6.24 9.73
C LEU A 33 -7.70 6.20 10.43
N ARG A 34 -7.66 6.37 11.76
CA ARG A 34 -6.42 6.30 12.53
C ARG A 34 -5.79 4.92 12.43
N GLU A 35 -6.60 3.87 12.53
CA GLU A 35 -6.15 2.48 12.40
C GLU A 35 -5.62 2.18 10.99
N LEU A 36 -6.34 2.60 9.94
CA LEU A 36 -5.89 2.45 8.56
C LEU A 36 -4.57 3.18 8.30
N LYS A 37 -4.42 4.41 8.83
CA LYS A 37 -3.17 5.18 8.73
C LYS A 37 -2.01 4.48 9.45
N LYS A 38 -2.24 3.91 10.64
CA LYS A 38 -1.22 3.12 11.36
C LYS A 38 -0.79 1.89 10.58
N ARG A 39 -1.75 1.14 10.03
CA ARG A 39 -1.44 -0.04 9.19
C ARG A 39 -0.66 0.34 7.94
N ARG A 40 -1.02 1.47 7.30
CA ARG A 40 -0.25 2.00 6.16
C ARG A 40 1.20 2.28 6.53
N LEU A 41 1.43 2.91 7.68
CA LEU A 41 2.77 3.21 8.18
C LEU A 41 3.56 1.92 8.45
N ALA A 42 2.97 0.94 9.14
CA ALA A 42 3.62 -0.34 9.42
C ALA A 42 4.03 -1.09 8.14
N ILE A 43 3.24 -1.03 7.07
CA ILE A 43 3.60 -1.60 5.76
C ILE A 43 4.75 -0.82 5.13
N LYS A 44 4.73 0.52 5.21
CA LYS A 44 5.83 1.36 4.71
C LYS A 44 7.14 1.04 5.44
N ASP A 45 7.10 0.86 6.76
CA ASP A 45 8.28 0.52 7.57
C ASP A 45 8.80 -0.89 7.27
N ARG A 46 7.91 -1.83 6.93
CA ARG A 46 8.31 -3.17 6.45
C ARG A 46 8.91 -3.09 5.06
N LEU A 47 8.34 -2.31 4.15
CA LEU A 47 8.90 -2.08 2.82
C LEU A 47 10.28 -1.45 2.90
N PHE A 48 10.47 -0.45 3.75
CA PHE A 48 11.76 0.24 3.93
C PHE A 48 12.85 -0.68 4.46
N ARG A 49 12.48 -1.65 5.33
CA ARG A 49 13.41 -2.70 5.80
C ARG A 49 13.88 -3.66 4.71
N HIS A 50 13.08 -3.86 3.67
CA HIS A 50 13.41 -4.77 2.56
C HIS A 50 13.97 -4.03 1.34
N VAL A 51 13.58 -2.77 1.13
CA VAL A 51 14.00 -1.92 0.04
C VAL A 51 14.26 -0.51 0.61
N PRO A 52 15.50 -0.24 1.06
CA PRO A 52 15.86 1.06 1.63
C PRO A 52 15.82 2.19 0.59
N ASP A 53 16.02 1.86 -0.69
CA ASP A 53 16.00 2.83 -1.76
C ASP A 53 14.57 3.14 -2.25
N ALA A 54 14.15 4.39 -2.06
CA ALA A 54 12.87 4.89 -2.50
C ALA A 54 12.71 4.90 -4.03
N ALA A 55 13.80 4.95 -4.81
CA ALA A 55 13.77 4.88 -6.26
C ALA A 55 13.53 3.43 -6.73
N GLU A 56 14.27 2.47 -6.18
CA GLU A 56 14.03 1.03 -6.35
C GLU A 56 12.58 0.65 -5.98
N MET A 57 12.07 1.15 -4.85
CA MET A 57 10.69 0.90 -4.41
C MET A 57 9.65 1.39 -5.43
N ARG A 58 9.84 2.60 -5.98
CA ARG A 58 8.96 3.15 -7.02
C ARG A 58 9.01 2.32 -8.30
N ARG A 59 10.18 1.82 -8.68
CA ARG A 59 10.38 0.96 -9.85
C ARG A 59 9.66 -0.37 -9.68
N VAL A 60 9.85 -1.06 -8.55
CA VAL A 60 9.18 -2.33 -8.23
C VAL A 60 7.67 -2.15 -8.15
N ALA A 61 7.18 -1.05 -7.56
CA ALA A 61 5.75 -0.76 -7.51
C ALA A 61 5.13 -0.55 -8.90
N ARG A 62 5.82 0.14 -9.83
CA ARG A 62 5.36 0.28 -11.22
C ARG A 62 5.31 -1.05 -11.95
N ILE A 63 6.34 -1.89 -11.79
CA ILE A 63 6.38 -3.21 -12.44
C ILE A 63 5.26 -4.10 -11.90
N ALA A 64 5.06 -4.12 -10.58
CA ALA A 64 3.98 -4.88 -9.96
C ALA A 64 2.58 -4.39 -10.42
N LEU A 65 2.40 -3.08 -10.58
CA LEU A 65 1.18 -2.48 -11.13
C LEU A 65 0.94 -2.89 -12.60
N ALA A 66 1.97 -2.78 -13.44
CA ALA A 66 1.88 -3.14 -14.86
C ALA A 66 1.55 -4.62 -15.05
N ARG A 67 2.17 -5.51 -14.27
CA ARG A 67 1.85 -6.95 -14.27
C ARG A 67 0.39 -7.20 -13.92
N ARG A 68 -0.12 -6.54 -12.88
CA ARG A 68 -1.50 -6.70 -12.41
C ARG A 68 -2.54 -6.15 -13.40
N ALA A 69 -2.18 -5.13 -14.18
CA ALA A 69 -3.03 -4.61 -15.26
C ALA A 69 -3.06 -5.52 -16.50
N ALA A 70 -1.98 -6.28 -16.74
CA ALA A 70 -1.89 -7.22 -17.86
C ALA A 70 -2.54 -8.60 -17.58
N THR A 71 -3.00 -8.86 -16.36
CA THR A 71 -3.66 -10.13 -15.97
C THR A 71 -5.19 -10.01 -15.85
N VAL A 72 -5.75 -8.85 -16.19
CA VAL A 72 -7.20 -8.56 -16.20
C VAL A 72 -7.60 -8.25 -17.63
#